data_AF-A0A3E1NXE9-F1
#
_entry.id   AF-A0A3E1NXE9-F1
#
_cell.length_a   1.000
_cell.length_b   1.000
_cell.length_c   1.000
_cell.angle_alpha   90.00
_cell.angle_beta   90.00
_cell.angle_gamma   90.00
#
_symmetry.space_group_name_H-M   'P 1'
#
loop_
_entity.id
_entity.type
_entity.pdbx_description
1 polymer ?
#
loop_
_entity_poly.entity_id
_entity_poly.type
_entity_poly.pdbx_seq_one_letter_code
_entity_poly.pdbx_strand_id
1 'polypeptide(L)'
;MAKSKSKTGNYILLPVTETQTTADTNPKVKNFLTAVLEPAVSREAVSLKTRGPEKSAKKIPVKVIDSIQDNGAKLVQLSQEELADFRFSYPGLRIIKEKFYKKAQVYRESIQQKAKKTKTTKKLDLTVTDTDGNPVAGIYIVAFTDFESRTGDSGNTNAKGKLSLTLASKNIERIYVYPEHTYWGYYKTKFSATSLSIKLQKIDPGYTDSLRHFYDTPQWPKITQKLRVGIIDTGVGPHKDLVVSGGLNCVANEDPTDFKDNGEGHGTHVAGIVSAYGGVYGLAAGVEIYSYRVFPKEADASNFYIMKALAQAIQDECDIINMSLGESETDEGISSYIKQAYNAGILCFCANGNDDRGTVSFPANYSLSVAVSAMGRKNTFPKNTVQTGIVKSPYGTDKANFIADFSNIGAETDLTAPGVGIISTFPDDLYAIMDGTSMACPAAVGMAARLLAGNPEIMALPRASARADEMLKYLSTKIQSLGFGANYEGKGMLLEDK
;
A
#
# COMPACT_ATOMS: atom_id res chain seq x y z
N MET A 1 -15.66 -12.95 43.94
CA MET A 1 -15.90 -12.10 42.75
C MET A 1 -14.57 -11.91 42.03
N ALA A 2 -14.38 -12.57 40.89
CA ALA A 2 -13.18 -12.37 40.09
C ALA A 2 -13.23 -10.96 39.49
N LYS A 3 -12.24 -10.11 39.79
CA LYS A 3 -12.06 -8.82 39.14
C LYS A 3 -11.91 -9.08 37.64
N SER A 4 -12.94 -8.74 36.86
CA SER A 4 -12.84 -8.63 35.41
C SER A 4 -11.63 -7.77 35.11
N LYS A 5 -10.60 -8.31 34.43
CA LYS A 5 -9.50 -7.51 33.93
C LYS A 5 -10.11 -6.52 32.94
N SER A 6 -10.15 -5.24 33.32
CA SER A 6 -10.64 -4.17 32.46
C SER A 6 -9.92 -4.23 31.11
N LYS A 7 -10.66 -4.44 30.02
CA LYS A 7 -10.09 -4.49 28.67
C LYS A 7 -9.55 -3.11 28.31
N THR A 8 -8.24 -3.01 28.13
CA THR A 8 -7.58 -1.82 27.59
C THR A 8 -7.60 -1.83 26.06
N GLY A 9 -7.66 -0.64 25.46
CA GLY A 9 -7.60 -0.43 24.03
C GLY A 9 -6.77 0.80 23.69
N ASN A 10 -6.32 0.89 22.44
CA ASN A 10 -5.57 2.04 21.94
C ASN A 10 -6.51 3.02 21.23
N TYR A 11 -6.29 4.30 21.49
CA TYR A 11 -7.07 5.41 20.97
C TYR A 11 -6.17 6.54 20.54
N ILE A 12 -6.60 7.30 19.53
CA ILE A 12 -5.92 8.48 19.02
C ILE A 12 -6.70 9.70 19.50
N LEU A 13 -5.99 10.60 20.18
CA LEU A 13 -6.52 11.86 20.68
C LEU A 13 -6.14 12.98 19.70
N LEU A 14 -7.15 13.73 19.25
CA LEU A 14 -7.00 14.81 18.27
C LEU A 14 -7.71 16.09 18.73
N PRO A 15 -7.23 17.27 18.33
CA PRO A 15 -7.97 18.53 18.48
C PRO A 15 -9.33 18.48 17.77
N VAL A 16 -10.31 19.29 18.20
CA VAL A 16 -11.68 19.28 17.64
C VAL A 16 -11.72 19.66 16.17
N THR A 17 -11.02 20.74 15.82
CA THR A 17 -11.19 21.41 14.52
C THR A 17 -10.11 21.04 13.53
N GLU A 18 -8.91 20.76 14.02
CA GLU A 18 -7.71 20.50 13.22
C GLU A 18 -7.00 19.23 13.71
N THR A 19 -5.85 18.88 13.12
CA THR A 19 -5.01 17.78 13.60
C THR A 19 -3.92 18.26 14.57
N GLN A 20 -3.72 19.57 14.67
CA GLN A 20 -2.80 20.24 15.58
C GLN A 20 -3.51 21.33 16.39
N THR A 21 -2.93 21.67 17.53
CA THR A 21 -3.48 22.72 18.40
C THR A 21 -3.07 24.11 17.92
N THR A 22 -4.06 25.01 17.85
CA THR A 22 -3.93 26.41 17.43
C THR A 22 -4.18 27.37 18.58
N ALA A 23 -4.14 28.68 18.32
CA ALA A 23 -4.50 29.70 19.32
C ALA A 23 -5.94 29.55 19.82
N ASP A 24 -6.86 29.13 18.94
CA ASP A 24 -8.29 28.99 19.24
C ASP A 24 -8.65 27.65 19.90
N THR A 25 -7.67 26.76 20.05
CA THR A 25 -7.88 25.49 20.75
C THR A 25 -8.11 25.74 22.23
N ASN A 26 -9.08 25.03 22.82
CA ASN A 26 -9.34 25.06 24.26
C ASN A 26 -8.02 24.94 25.05
N PRO A 27 -7.67 25.90 25.94
CA PRO A 27 -6.37 25.94 26.61
C PRO A 27 -6.02 24.64 27.35
N LYS A 28 -7.00 23.90 27.88
CA LYS A 28 -6.76 22.61 28.54
C LYS A 28 -6.37 21.52 27.54
N VAL A 29 -6.99 21.51 26.36
CA VAL A 29 -6.67 20.58 25.28
C VAL A 29 -5.31 20.90 24.69
N LYS A 30 -5.04 22.19 24.45
CA LYS A 30 -3.73 22.68 24.03
C LYS A 30 -2.65 22.26 25.02
N ASN A 31 -2.81 22.63 26.30
CA ASN A 31 -1.87 22.27 27.35
C ASN A 31 -1.67 20.76 27.47
N PHE A 32 -2.73 19.94 27.34
CA PHE A 32 -2.58 18.49 27.36
C PHE A 32 -1.74 17.99 26.19
N LEU A 33 -2.12 18.34 24.95
CA LEU A 33 -1.42 17.83 23.77
C LEU A 33 0.03 18.32 23.73
N THR A 34 0.32 19.54 24.22
CA THR A 34 1.69 20.10 24.27
C THR A 34 2.52 19.67 25.48
N ALA A 35 1.92 19.32 26.62
CA ALA A 35 2.66 18.97 27.84
C ALA A 35 3.00 17.48 27.95
N VAL A 36 2.37 16.62 27.14
CA VAL A 36 2.72 15.20 27.12
C VAL A 36 3.89 14.98 26.16
N LEU A 37 5.09 15.14 26.71
CA LEU A 37 6.36 15.05 26.00
C LEU A 37 7.04 13.71 26.32
N GLU A 38 7.34 12.99 25.24
CA GLU A 38 8.32 11.90 25.09
C GLU A 38 8.10 10.50 25.70
N PRO A 39 8.66 9.43 25.06
CA PRO A 39 8.49 8.03 25.42
C PRO A 39 9.49 7.50 26.46
N ALA A 40 10.36 8.33 27.04
CA ALA A 40 11.41 7.86 27.94
C ALA A 40 11.50 8.72 29.20
N VAL A 41 11.48 8.06 30.36
CA VAL A 41 11.73 8.63 31.70
C VAL A 41 10.55 9.39 32.34
N SER A 42 9.41 8.74 32.46
CA SER A 42 8.88 8.35 33.78
C SER A 42 7.66 7.45 33.56
N ARG A 43 7.57 6.37 34.33
CA ARG A 43 6.35 5.54 34.43
C ARG A 43 5.26 6.28 35.23
N GLU A 44 5.16 7.59 35.11
CA GLU A 44 4.10 8.36 35.75
C GLU A 44 3.04 8.64 34.71
N ALA A 45 2.00 7.81 34.75
CA ALA A 45 0.69 8.15 34.25
C ALA A 45 0.42 9.66 34.33
N VAL A 46 0.22 10.32 33.19
CA VAL A 46 -0.16 11.73 33.17
C VAL A 46 -1.51 11.83 33.88
N SER A 47 -1.50 12.47 35.05
CA SER A 47 -2.59 12.38 35.99
C SER A 47 -3.54 13.59 35.84
N LEU A 48 -4.74 13.35 35.32
CA LEU A 48 -5.65 14.42 34.88
C LEU A 48 -6.90 14.53 35.78
N LYS A 49 -7.24 15.75 36.23
CA LYS A 49 -8.39 16.00 37.13
C LYS A 49 -9.74 15.93 36.39
N THR A 50 -10.64 15.06 36.83
CA THR A 50 -12.04 15.02 36.37
C THR A 50 -12.86 16.24 36.85
N ARG A 51 -13.97 16.53 36.15
CA ARG A 51 -14.97 17.53 36.58
C ARG A 51 -15.83 16.96 37.72
N GLY A 52 -15.64 17.48 38.93
CA GLY A 52 -16.45 17.21 40.12
C GLY A 52 -16.24 18.30 41.17
N PRO A 53 -17.10 18.42 42.22
CA PRO A 53 -16.84 19.32 43.33
C PRO A 53 -15.45 19.02 43.91
N GLU A 54 -14.69 20.05 44.32
CA GLU A 54 -13.24 20.06 44.58
C GLU A 54 -12.68 18.91 45.47
N LYS A 55 -13.54 18.09 46.09
CA LYS A 55 -13.20 16.96 46.94
C LYS A 55 -13.08 15.59 46.21
N SER A 56 -13.31 15.47 44.90
CA SER A 56 -13.22 14.17 44.20
C SER A 56 -12.66 14.20 42.77
N ALA A 57 -11.68 15.05 42.49
CA ALA A 57 -10.96 15.01 41.21
C ALA A 57 -10.14 13.70 41.08
N LYS A 58 -10.72 12.71 40.39
CA LYS A 58 -10.06 11.43 40.10
C LYS A 58 -9.01 11.69 39.03
N LYS A 59 -7.77 11.26 39.26
CA LYS A 59 -6.68 11.34 38.29
C LYS A 59 -6.87 10.21 37.26
N ILE A 60 -7.11 10.54 35.99
CA ILE A 60 -7.13 9.54 34.90
C ILE A 60 -5.69 9.31 34.46
N PRO A 61 -5.12 8.10 34.65
CA PRO A 61 -3.79 7.79 34.17
C PRO A 61 -3.83 7.56 32.65
N VAL A 62 -3.23 8.46 31.86
CA VAL A 62 -3.11 8.26 30.40
C VAL A 62 -1.71 7.78 30.07
N LYS A 63 -1.60 6.58 29.48
CA LYS A 63 -0.34 6.08 28.93
C LYS A 63 -0.24 6.49 27.47
N VAL A 64 0.69 7.39 27.15
CA VAL A 64 0.98 7.77 25.77
C VAL A 64 1.96 6.77 25.17
N ILE A 65 1.62 6.28 23.99
CA ILE A 65 2.40 5.32 23.21
C ILE A 65 3.28 6.06 22.21
N ASP A 66 2.71 7.04 21.49
CA ASP A 66 3.40 7.79 20.46
C ASP A 66 2.70 9.15 20.20
N SER A 67 3.40 10.08 19.53
CA SER A 67 2.96 11.45 19.26
C SER A 67 3.24 11.86 17.82
N ILE A 68 2.31 12.58 17.20
CA ILE A 68 2.54 13.32 15.94
C ILE A 68 2.81 14.76 16.30
N GLN A 69 4.09 15.17 16.27
CA GLN A 69 4.56 16.49 16.70
C GLN A 69 4.17 16.81 18.16
N ASP A 70 4.76 17.86 18.72
CA ASP A 70 4.51 18.24 20.10
C ASP A 70 3.05 18.70 20.29
N ASN A 71 2.53 19.48 19.35
CA ASN A 71 1.20 20.08 19.42
C ASN A 71 0.10 19.27 18.71
N GLY A 72 0.41 18.08 18.19
CA GLY A 72 -0.51 17.27 17.39
C GLY A 72 -1.04 16.03 18.10
N ALA A 73 -1.53 15.08 17.28
CA ALA A 73 -2.25 13.89 17.74
C ALA A 73 -1.41 13.01 18.68
N LYS A 74 -2.07 12.33 19.60
CA LYS A 74 -1.42 11.41 20.56
C LYS A 74 -2.06 10.04 20.51
N LEU A 75 -1.26 8.98 20.34
CA LEU A 75 -1.68 7.59 20.48
C LEU A 75 -1.59 7.22 21.96
N VAL A 76 -2.70 6.76 22.55
CA VAL A 76 -2.81 6.48 23.97
C VAL A 76 -3.45 5.13 24.24
N GLN A 77 -3.12 4.54 25.38
CA GLN A 77 -3.79 3.34 25.89
C GLN A 77 -4.73 3.71 27.04
N LEU A 78 -5.99 3.31 26.93
CA LEU A 78 -7.04 3.56 27.93
C LEU A 78 -7.89 2.30 28.14
N SER A 79 -8.29 2.05 29.38
CA SER A 79 -9.37 1.12 29.70
C SER A 79 -10.75 1.70 29.37
N GLN A 80 -11.79 0.85 29.35
CA GLN A 80 -13.17 1.32 29.08
C GLN A 80 -13.66 2.33 30.12
N GLU A 81 -13.32 2.12 31.40
CA GLU A 81 -13.67 3.04 32.49
C GLU A 81 -12.92 4.37 32.35
N GLU A 82 -11.63 4.33 32.04
CA GLU A 82 -10.82 5.54 31.80
C GLU A 82 -11.28 6.30 30.56
N LEU A 83 -11.66 5.61 29.49
CA LEU A 83 -12.22 6.23 28.29
C LEU A 83 -13.53 6.98 28.59
N ALA A 84 -14.41 6.38 29.39
CA ALA A 84 -15.67 7.02 29.80
C ALA A 84 -15.39 8.27 30.65
N ASP A 85 -14.51 8.15 31.66
CA ASP A 85 -14.09 9.28 32.51
C ASP A 85 -13.41 10.38 31.68
N PHE A 86 -12.60 10.02 30.68
CA PHE A 86 -11.84 10.94 29.83
C PHE A 86 -12.75 11.74 28.89
N ARG A 87 -13.70 11.06 28.22
CA ARG A 87 -14.68 11.72 27.32
C ARG A 87 -15.49 12.80 28.04
N PHE A 88 -15.87 12.55 29.30
CA PHE A 88 -16.62 13.52 30.09
C PHE A 88 -15.75 14.70 30.56
N SER A 89 -14.47 14.45 30.85
CA SER A 89 -13.57 15.45 31.41
C SER A 89 -12.96 16.40 30.38
N TYR A 90 -12.90 15.98 29.11
CA TYR A 90 -12.30 16.74 28.01
C TYR A 90 -13.26 16.93 26.83
N PRO A 91 -14.40 17.64 27.02
CA PRO A 91 -15.24 18.07 25.91
C PRO A 91 -14.42 19.02 25.03
N GLY A 92 -13.95 18.54 23.89
CA GLY A 92 -12.94 19.25 23.09
C GLY A 92 -11.80 18.38 22.55
N LEU A 93 -11.81 17.08 22.84
CA LEU A 93 -10.94 16.11 22.16
C LEU A 93 -11.79 15.16 21.33
N ARG A 94 -11.38 14.99 20.07
CA ARG A 94 -11.83 13.86 19.27
C ARG A 94 -11.05 12.63 19.70
N ILE A 95 -11.76 11.51 19.83
CA ILE A 95 -11.18 10.24 20.24
C ILE A 95 -11.51 9.22 19.18
N ILE A 96 -10.49 8.80 18.44
CA ILE A 96 -10.59 7.83 17.36
C ILE A 96 -10.00 6.52 17.86
N LYS A 97 -10.55 5.39 17.44
CA LYS A 97 -9.97 4.07 17.75
C LYS A 97 -8.76 3.82 16.85
N GLU A 98 -7.72 3.19 17.38
CA GLU A 98 -6.66 2.67 16.52
C GLU A 98 -7.22 1.58 15.58
N LYS A 99 -6.92 1.70 14.30
CA LYS A 99 -7.31 0.78 13.23
C LYS A 99 -6.06 0.38 12.45
N PHE A 100 -6.14 -0.74 11.73
CA PHE A 100 -5.02 -1.30 10.98
C PHE A 100 -5.36 -1.39 9.50
N TYR A 101 -4.41 -0.99 8.66
CA TYR A 101 -4.52 -0.94 7.21
C TYR A 101 -3.63 -2.00 6.58
N LYS A 102 -4.11 -2.59 5.49
CA LYS A 102 -3.38 -3.60 4.72
C LYS A 102 -2.76 -2.96 3.48
N LYS A 103 -1.69 -3.57 2.99
CA LYS A 103 -1.13 -3.27 1.67
C LYS A 103 -2.15 -3.64 0.58
N ALA A 104 -2.32 -2.78 -0.42
CA ALA A 104 -3.24 -3.03 -1.53
C ALA A 104 -2.61 -3.91 -2.63
N GLN A 105 -2.07 -5.07 -2.24
CA GLN A 105 -1.43 -6.06 -3.13
C GLN A 105 -2.32 -7.29 -3.33
N VAL A 106 -2.15 -8.02 -4.43
CA VAL A 106 -2.84 -9.30 -4.63
C VAL A 106 -2.20 -10.36 -3.72
N TYR A 107 -3.01 -10.97 -2.85
CA TYR A 107 -2.51 -12.02 -1.96
C TYR A 107 -2.20 -13.30 -2.74
N ARG A 108 -1.15 -14.00 -2.30
CA ARG A 108 -0.86 -15.35 -2.78
C ARG A 108 -2.01 -16.28 -2.39
N GLU A 109 -2.42 -17.10 -3.35
CA GLU A 109 -3.44 -18.11 -3.10
C GLU A 109 -2.98 -19.06 -1.98
N SER A 110 -3.89 -19.38 -1.07
CA SER A 110 -3.62 -20.24 0.07
C SER A 110 -4.68 -21.33 0.22
N ILE A 111 -4.30 -22.42 0.90
CA ILE A 111 -5.22 -23.51 1.24
C ILE A 111 -5.96 -23.16 2.54
N GLN A 112 -7.25 -23.47 2.60
CA GLN A 112 -8.01 -23.41 3.86
C GLN A 112 -8.18 -24.80 4.47
N GLN A 113 -8.15 -25.84 3.63
CA GLN A 113 -8.26 -27.23 4.05
C GLN A 113 -7.14 -28.03 3.38
N LYS A 114 -6.26 -28.62 4.20
CA LYS A 114 -5.40 -29.68 3.69
C LYS A 114 -6.29 -30.79 3.17
N ALA A 115 -5.96 -31.34 2.01
CA ALA A 115 -6.66 -32.49 1.45
C ALA A 115 -6.93 -33.54 2.56
N LYS A 116 -8.21 -33.82 2.83
CA LYS A 116 -8.60 -34.82 3.85
C LYS A 116 -7.87 -36.12 3.52
N LYS A 117 -7.24 -36.75 4.52
CA LYS A 117 -6.60 -38.08 4.39
C LYS A 117 -7.68 -39.12 4.06
N THR A 118 -8.02 -39.27 2.78
CA THR A 118 -8.73 -40.45 2.27
C THR A 118 -7.73 -41.61 2.21
N LYS A 119 -8.22 -42.86 2.18
CA LYS A 119 -7.36 -44.07 2.07
C LYS A 119 -6.44 -44.08 0.83
N THR A 120 -6.57 -43.13 -0.09
CA THR A 120 -5.90 -43.05 -1.40
C THR A 120 -5.40 -41.63 -1.71
N THR A 121 -4.62 -41.02 -0.83
CA THR A 121 -3.90 -39.78 -1.17
C THR A 121 -2.95 -40.01 -2.36
N LYS A 122 -2.79 -38.98 -3.20
CA LYS A 122 -1.91 -39.01 -4.38
C LYS A 122 -0.77 -38.04 -4.16
N LYS A 123 0.45 -38.45 -4.53
CA LYS A 123 1.61 -37.56 -4.53
C LYS A 123 1.74 -36.84 -5.86
N LEU A 124 2.08 -35.56 -5.79
CA LEU A 124 2.54 -34.76 -6.90
C LEU A 124 3.98 -34.32 -6.62
N ASP A 125 4.93 -34.93 -7.33
CA ASP A 125 6.34 -34.58 -7.22
C ASP A 125 6.69 -33.43 -8.18
N LEU A 126 7.15 -32.33 -7.62
CA LEU A 126 7.48 -31.10 -8.33
C LEU A 126 8.99 -30.93 -8.41
N THR A 127 9.46 -30.52 -9.59
CA THR A 127 10.83 -30.04 -9.80
C THR A 127 10.79 -28.68 -10.46
N VAL A 128 11.40 -27.69 -9.84
CA VAL A 128 11.47 -26.31 -10.30
C VAL A 128 12.91 -25.96 -10.64
N THR A 129 13.12 -25.56 -11.88
CA THR A 129 14.40 -25.03 -12.36
C THR A 129 14.20 -23.67 -13.02
N ASP A 130 15.28 -22.93 -13.22
CA ASP A 130 15.28 -21.84 -14.20
C ASP A 130 15.30 -22.41 -15.63
N THR A 131 15.33 -21.53 -16.64
CA THR A 131 15.41 -21.91 -18.05
C THR A 131 16.71 -22.63 -18.42
N ASP A 132 17.78 -22.40 -17.66
CA ASP A 132 19.12 -22.99 -17.86
C ASP A 132 19.24 -24.36 -17.19
N GLY A 133 18.25 -24.77 -16.40
CA GLY A 133 18.17 -26.06 -15.72
C GLY A 133 18.71 -26.05 -14.29
N ASN A 134 19.07 -24.89 -13.75
CA ASN A 134 19.52 -24.79 -12.36
C ASN A 134 18.33 -24.91 -11.39
N PRO A 135 18.46 -25.67 -10.29
CA PRO A 135 17.39 -25.80 -9.32
C PRO A 135 17.07 -24.47 -8.61
N VAL A 136 15.79 -24.17 -8.43
CA VAL A 136 15.35 -22.95 -7.72
C VAL A 136 14.70 -23.30 -6.39
N ALA A 137 15.38 -22.90 -5.30
CA ALA A 137 15.00 -23.20 -3.92
C ALA A 137 14.06 -22.12 -3.33
N GLY A 138 13.34 -22.48 -2.26
CA GLY A 138 12.54 -21.54 -1.46
C GLY A 138 11.21 -21.11 -2.11
N ILE A 139 10.90 -21.59 -3.32
CA ILE A 139 9.73 -21.15 -4.08
C ILE A 139 8.46 -21.71 -3.47
N TYR A 140 7.55 -20.81 -3.08
CA TYR A 140 6.23 -21.20 -2.57
C TYR A 140 5.34 -21.70 -3.72
N ILE A 141 4.76 -22.88 -3.53
CA ILE A 141 3.86 -23.53 -4.49
C ILE A 141 2.61 -23.97 -3.76
N VAL A 142 1.46 -23.74 -4.40
CA VAL A 142 0.17 -24.23 -3.93
C VAL A 142 -0.58 -24.91 -5.08
N ALA A 143 -1.13 -26.09 -4.83
CA ALA A 143 -1.93 -26.84 -5.78
C ALA A 143 -3.29 -27.18 -5.18
N PHE A 144 -4.35 -26.95 -5.96
CA PHE A 144 -5.73 -27.20 -5.58
C PHE A 144 -6.29 -28.35 -6.42
N THR A 145 -6.91 -29.32 -5.74
CA THR A 145 -7.77 -30.33 -6.39
C THR A 145 -9.21 -29.85 -6.50
N ASP A 146 -9.60 -28.91 -5.65
CA ASP A 146 -10.86 -28.18 -5.65
C ASP A 146 -10.59 -26.78 -5.09
N PHE A 147 -10.67 -25.78 -5.95
CA PHE A 147 -10.37 -24.40 -5.60
C PHE A 147 -11.52 -23.72 -4.87
N GLU A 148 -12.77 -24.10 -5.16
CA GLU A 148 -13.96 -23.52 -4.52
C GLU A 148 -13.95 -23.81 -3.03
N SER A 149 -13.64 -25.06 -2.64
CA SER A 149 -13.49 -25.44 -1.24
C SER A 149 -12.09 -25.16 -0.66
N ARG A 150 -11.19 -24.55 -1.45
CA ARG A 150 -9.78 -24.27 -1.10
C ARG A 150 -9.05 -25.53 -0.60
N THR A 151 -9.36 -26.68 -1.20
CA THR A 151 -8.80 -27.99 -0.87
C THR A 151 -7.56 -28.28 -1.71
N GLY A 152 -6.44 -28.50 -1.03
CA GLY A 152 -5.17 -28.72 -1.71
C GLY A 152 -4.01 -29.04 -0.77
N ASP A 153 -2.80 -28.80 -1.25
CA ASP A 153 -1.58 -28.81 -0.47
C ASP A 153 -0.61 -27.74 -0.98
N SER A 154 0.31 -27.31 -0.12
CA SER A 154 1.29 -26.27 -0.45
C SER A 154 2.61 -26.48 0.29
N GLY A 155 3.66 -25.85 -0.20
CA GLY A 155 4.97 -25.86 0.45
C GLY A 155 6.02 -25.12 -0.36
N ASN A 156 7.25 -25.12 0.13
CA ASN A 156 8.38 -24.46 -0.51
C ASN A 156 9.34 -25.49 -1.11
N THR A 157 9.94 -25.17 -2.25
CA THR A 157 10.99 -26.03 -2.84
C THR A 157 12.22 -26.06 -1.94
N ASN A 158 12.88 -27.23 -1.85
CA ASN A 158 14.15 -27.37 -1.13
C ASN A 158 15.34 -26.87 -1.98
N ALA A 159 16.56 -26.98 -1.44
CA ALA A 159 17.80 -26.58 -2.13
C ALA A 159 18.03 -27.24 -3.51
N LYS A 160 17.35 -28.35 -3.81
CA LYS A 160 17.41 -29.05 -5.11
C LYS A 160 16.25 -28.67 -6.04
N GLY A 161 15.48 -27.64 -5.70
CA GLY A 161 14.30 -27.22 -6.45
C GLY A 161 13.14 -28.20 -6.38
N LYS A 162 13.10 -29.09 -5.38
CA LYS A 162 12.08 -30.16 -5.29
C LYS A 162 11.07 -29.90 -4.18
N LEU A 163 9.83 -30.30 -4.43
CA LEU A 163 8.72 -30.31 -3.47
C LEU A 163 7.82 -31.51 -3.78
N SER A 164 7.26 -32.15 -2.76
CA SER A 164 6.27 -33.23 -2.94
C SER A 164 5.00 -32.84 -2.21
N LEU A 165 3.89 -32.71 -2.96
CA LEU A 165 2.58 -32.34 -2.42
C LEU A 165 1.70 -33.58 -2.27
N THR A 166 0.89 -33.62 -1.21
CA THR A 166 -0.07 -34.69 -0.93
C THR A 166 -1.48 -34.23 -1.22
N LEU A 167 -2.05 -34.69 -2.34
CA LEU A 167 -3.33 -34.24 -2.87
C LEU A 167 -4.41 -35.33 -2.74
N ALA A 168 -5.68 -34.92 -2.75
CA ALA A 168 -6.82 -35.83 -2.74
C ALA A 168 -7.01 -36.60 -4.07
N SER A 169 -6.45 -36.08 -5.17
CA SER A 169 -6.60 -36.61 -6.52
C SER A 169 -5.35 -36.31 -7.36
N LYS A 170 -5.14 -37.10 -8.42
CA LYS A 170 -4.16 -36.80 -9.47
C LYS A 170 -4.65 -35.73 -10.44
N ASN A 171 -5.96 -35.46 -10.46
CA ASN A 171 -6.56 -34.38 -11.22
C ASN A 171 -6.41 -33.11 -10.39
N ILE A 172 -5.63 -32.17 -10.90
CA ILE A 172 -5.32 -30.88 -10.28
C ILE A 172 -6.11 -29.83 -11.04
N GLU A 173 -6.94 -29.10 -10.31
CA GLU A 173 -7.75 -28.02 -10.88
C GLU A 173 -6.86 -26.84 -11.25
N ARG A 174 -5.93 -26.48 -10.35
CA ARG A 174 -4.95 -25.41 -10.60
C ARG A 174 -3.74 -25.49 -9.69
N ILE A 175 -2.61 -25.01 -10.19
CA ILE A 175 -1.35 -24.86 -9.46
C ILE A 175 -0.80 -23.45 -9.69
N TYR A 176 -0.28 -22.85 -8.62
CA TYR A 176 0.39 -21.56 -8.63
C TYR A 176 1.80 -21.71 -8.05
N VAL A 177 2.75 -21.02 -8.66
CA VAL A 177 4.14 -20.94 -8.23
C VAL A 177 4.49 -19.46 -8.10
N TYR A 178 4.93 -19.05 -6.92
CA TYR A 178 5.22 -17.65 -6.59
C TYR A 178 6.69 -17.47 -6.23
N PRO A 179 7.56 -17.19 -7.22
CA PRO A 179 8.88 -16.65 -6.98
C PRO A 179 8.71 -15.23 -6.43
N GLU A 180 9.17 -14.98 -5.21
CA GLU A 180 8.98 -13.68 -4.55
C GLU A 180 9.64 -12.54 -5.33
N HIS A 181 10.77 -12.86 -5.95
CA HIS A 181 11.58 -12.00 -6.80
C HIS A 181 12.33 -12.86 -7.85
N THR A 182 13.10 -12.22 -8.73
CA THR A 182 14.01 -12.83 -9.73
C THR A 182 13.36 -13.58 -10.89
N TYR A 183 12.20 -14.22 -10.72
CA TYR A 183 11.57 -15.02 -11.77
C TYR A 183 10.09 -14.68 -11.96
N TRP A 184 9.59 -14.88 -13.18
CA TRP A 184 8.16 -14.94 -13.43
C TRP A 184 7.53 -16.13 -12.72
N GLY A 185 6.35 -15.92 -12.14
CA GLY A 185 5.54 -16.98 -11.57
C GLY A 185 5.04 -17.98 -12.60
N TYR A 186 4.51 -19.10 -12.13
CA TYR A 186 3.94 -20.14 -12.99
C TYR A 186 2.50 -20.47 -12.58
N TYR A 187 1.66 -20.70 -13.57
CA TYR A 187 0.26 -21.06 -13.42
C TYR A 187 -0.16 -22.08 -14.45
N LYS A 188 -0.89 -23.09 -13.99
CA LYS A 188 -1.49 -24.10 -14.86
C LYS A 188 -2.80 -24.61 -14.27
N THR A 189 -3.79 -24.82 -15.12
CA THR A 189 -5.11 -25.31 -14.75
C THR A 189 -5.47 -26.62 -15.43
N LYS A 190 -6.42 -27.35 -14.84
CA LYS A 190 -7.14 -28.49 -15.43
C LYS A 190 -6.20 -29.52 -16.06
N PHE A 191 -5.41 -30.19 -15.22
CA PHE A 191 -4.47 -31.23 -15.67
C PHE A 191 -4.44 -32.43 -14.74
N SER A 192 -3.88 -33.55 -15.20
CA SER A 192 -3.69 -34.75 -14.41
C SER A 192 -2.21 -35.10 -14.38
N ALA A 193 -1.63 -35.28 -13.18
CA ALA A 193 -0.20 -35.57 -13.04
C ALA A 193 0.13 -36.26 -11.71
N THR A 194 1.20 -37.05 -11.71
CA THR A 194 1.90 -37.51 -10.50
C THR A 194 3.27 -36.85 -10.35
N SER A 195 3.79 -36.24 -11.41
CA SER A 195 4.97 -35.39 -11.39
C SER A 195 4.82 -34.21 -12.35
N LEU A 196 5.46 -33.10 -12.05
CA LEU A 196 5.47 -31.91 -12.90
C LEU A 196 6.83 -31.20 -12.80
N SER A 197 7.45 -30.98 -13.95
CA SER A 197 8.65 -30.14 -14.08
C SER A 197 8.26 -28.74 -14.53
N ILE A 198 8.73 -27.73 -13.81
CA ILE A 198 8.42 -26.32 -14.02
C ILE A 198 9.73 -25.59 -14.30
N LYS A 199 9.77 -24.85 -15.41
CA LYS A 199 10.88 -23.98 -15.77
C LYS A 199 10.45 -22.53 -15.58
N LEU A 200 11.11 -21.81 -14.69
CA LEU A 200 10.83 -20.42 -14.40
C LEU A 200 11.68 -19.52 -15.29
N GLN A 201 11.03 -18.58 -15.96
CA GLN A 201 11.70 -17.56 -16.74
C GLN A 201 12.25 -16.49 -15.79
N LYS A 202 13.54 -16.18 -15.89
CA LYS A 202 14.15 -15.08 -15.14
C LYS A 202 13.52 -13.74 -15.55
N ILE A 203 13.37 -12.83 -14.60
CA ILE A 203 12.96 -11.45 -14.87
C ILE A 203 14.05 -10.81 -15.72
N ASP A 204 13.64 -10.32 -16.88
CA ASP A 204 14.43 -9.46 -17.74
C ASP A 204 13.98 -8.02 -17.48
N PRO A 205 14.84 -7.15 -16.92
CA PRO A 205 14.51 -5.74 -16.71
C PRO A 205 14.13 -4.99 -18.00
N GLY A 206 14.56 -5.48 -19.17
CA GLY A 206 14.17 -4.94 -20.49
C GLY A 206 12.83 -5.46 -21.03
N TYR A 207 12.14 -6.35 -20.30
CA TYR A 207 10.85 -6.90 -20.73
C TYR A 207 9.77 -5.81 -20.80
N THR A 208 9.04 -5.76 -21.92
CA THR A 208 7.90 -4.85 -22.09
C THR A 208 6.68 -5.36 -21.32
N ASP A 209 6.63 -5.03 -20.04
CA ASP A 209 5.47 -5.28 -19.19
C ASP A 209 4.29 -4.34 -19.49
N SER A 210 3.20 -4.46 -18.73
CA SER A 210 2.00 -3.63 -18.98
C SER A 210 2.29 -2.15 -18.80
N LEU A 211 3.21 -1.76 -17.92
CA LEU A 211 3.57 -0.35 -17.72
C LEU A 211 4.34 0.18 -18.94
N ARG A 212 5.39 -0.54 -19.35
CA ARG A 212 6.26 -0.12 -20.46
C ARG A 212 5.58 -0.22 -21.82
N HIS A 213 4.49 -0.98 -21.91
CA HIS A 213 3.65 -0.96 -23.10
C HIS A 213 2.95 0.38 -23.31
N PHE A 214 2.47 1.02 -22.24
CA PHE A 214 1.77 2.31 -22.34
C PHE A 214 2.71 3.50 -22.22
N TYR A 215 3.84 3.33 -21.54
CA TYR A 215 4.81 4.38 -21.27
C TYR A 215 6.21 3.93 -21.73
N ASP A 216 6.77 4.60 -22.73
CA ASP A 216 8.13 4.29 -23.23
C ASP A 216 9.21 4.87 -22.30
N THR A 217 9.17 4.47 -21.03
CA THR A 217 10.02 5.01 -19.96
C THR A 217 11.52 4.90 -20.22
N PRO A 218 12.06 3.89 -20.94
CA PRO A 218 13.49 3.86 -21.28
C PRO A 218 13.95 5.02 -22.17
N GLN A 219 13.06 5.63 -22.95
CA GLN A 219 13.39 6.77 -23.82
C GLN A 219 13.22 8.11 -23.11
N TRP A 220 12.62 8.12 -21.93
CA TRP A 220 12.28 9.35 -21.22
C TRP A 220 13.48 9.93 -20.48
N PRO A 221 13.81 11.23 -20.68
CA PRO A 221 14.85 11.87 -19.91
C PRO A 221 14.46 11.97 -18.43
N LYS A 222 15.49 12.04 -17.57
CA LYS A 222 15.29 12.40 -16.16
C LYS A 222 14.65 13.78 -16.06
N ILE A 223 13.71 13.90 -15.13
CA ILE A 223 13.17 15.17 -14.68
C ILE A 223 14.28 15.93 -13.97
N THR A 224 14.46 17.21 -14.33
CA THR A 224 15.45 18.10 -13.71
C THR A 224 14.80 19.11 -12.77
N GLN A 225 13.48 19.30 -12.89
CA GLN A 225 12.70 20.15 -12.01
C GLN A 225 12.57 19.47 -10.64
N LYS A 226 12.68 20.28 -9.58
CA LYS A 226 12.48 19.80 -8.22
C LYS A 226 11.00 19.47 -8.00
N LEU A 227 10.71 18.20 -7.82
CA LEU A 227 9.39 17.69 -7.46
C LEU A 227 9.57 16.56 -6.45
N ARG A 228 8.80 16.61 -5.36
CA ARG A 228 8.90 15.67 -4.24
C ARG A 228 7.74 14.69 -4.26
N VAL A 229 8.04 13.40 -4.16
CA VAL A 229 7.04 12.33 -4.07
C VAL A 229 7.23 11.57 -2.76
N GLY A 230 6.20 11.60 -1.91
CA GLY A 230 6.15 10.83 -0.67
C GLY A 230 5.58 9.43 -0.90
N ILE A 231 6.31 8.39 -0.51
CA ILE A 231 5.89 6.98 -0.58
C ILE A 231 5.54 6.52 0.84
N ILE A 232 4.25 6.40 1.14
CA ILE A 232 3.76 5.88 2.44
C ILE A 232 3.54 4.37 2.30
N ASP A 233 4.51 3.58 2.77
CA ASP A 233 4.57 2.13 2.50
C ASP A 233 5.47 1.36 3.50
N THR A 234 6.04 0.21 3.12
CA THR A 234 6.94 -0.63 3.94
C THR A 234 8.36 -0.06 4.10
N GLY A 235 8.59 1.16 3.60
CA GLY A 235 9.91 1.76 3.42
C GLY A 235 10.45 1.54 1.99
N VAL A 236 11.57 2.19 1.65
CA VAL A 236 12.12 2.17 0.29
C VAL A 236 13.61 1.85 0.33
N GLY A 237 14.00 0.88 -0.50
CA GLY A 237 15.39 0.51 -0.75
C GLY A 237 16.04 -0.21 0.44
N PRO A 238 17.37 -0.42 0.38
CA PRO A 238 18.27 0.08 -0.66
C PRO A 238 18.12 -0.66 -2.01
N HIS A 239 18.35 0.06 -3.11
CA HIS A 239 18.45 -0.50 -4.46
C HIS A 239 19.24 0.45 -5.36
N LYS A 240 20.16 -0.05 -6.19
CA LYS A 240 21.05 0.73 -7.06
C LYS A 240 20.36 1.65 -8.08
N ASP A 241 19.16 1.26 -8.53
CA ASP A 241 18.36 2.06 -9.48
C ASP A 241 17.51 3.13 -8.79
N LEU A 242 17.55 3.24 -7.45
CA LEU A 242 16.75 4.18 -6.66
C LEU A 242 17.63 5.12 -5.85
N VAL A 243 17.20 6.38 -5.76
CA VAL A 243 17.80 7.38 -4.87
C VAL A 243 16.70 7.90 -3.93
N VAL A 244 16.83 7.59 -2.64
CA VAL A 244 15.91 8.07 -1.60
C VAL A 244 16.49 9.35 -1.01
N SER A 245 15.73 10.44 -1.08
CA SER A 245 16.16 11.81 -0.69
C SER A 245 15.98 12.09 0.80
N GLY A 246 15.06 11.39 1.46
CA GLY A 246 14.75 11.54 2.88
C GLY A 246 13.61 10.62 3.29
N GLY A 247 13.17 10.74 4.54
CA GLY A 247 12.09 9.90 5.03
C GLY A 247 11.96 9.84 6.55
N LEU A 248 10.99 9.06 7.01
CA LEU A 248 10.75 8.79 8.42
C LEU A 248 10.19 7.37 8.59
N ASN A 249 10.76 6.60 9.52
CA ASN A 249 10.08 5.42 10.05
C ASN A 249 9.05 5.86 11.09
N CYS A 250 7.78 5.67 10.76
CA CYS A 250 6.65 6.10 11.57
C CYS A 250 6.20 5.02 12.58
N VAL A 251 6.80 3.83 12.55
CA VAL A 251 6.44 2.73 13.45
C VAL A 251 6.96 3.00 14.86
N ALA A 252 6.06 2.97 15.85
CA ALA A 252 6.43 3.24 17.23
C ALA A 252 7.42 2.20 17.79
N ASN A 253 8.42 2.68 18.54
CA ASN A 253 9.52 1.89 19.12
C ASN A 253 10.52 1.29 18.10
N GLU A 254 10.46 1.69 16.83
CA GLU A 254 11.53 1.45 15.86
C GLU A 254 12.43 2.70 15.72
N ASP A 255 13.60 2.54 15.10
CA ASP A 255 14.49 3.67 14.79
C ASP A 255 13.83 4.59 13.75
N PRO A 256 13.53 5.86 14.08
CA PRO A 256 12.85 6.79 13.16
C PRO A 256 13.68 7.10 11.92
N THR A 257 15.00 6.90 11.95
CA THR A 257 15.90 7.14 10.82
C THR A 257 16.00 5.95 9.87
N ASP A 258 15.51 4.77 10.26
CA ASP A 258 15.47 3.57 9.41
C ASP A 258 14.21 3.51 8.54
N PHE A 259 14.08 4.46 7.62
CA PHE A 259 12.98 4.51 6.64
C PHE A 259 13.19 3.59 5.44
N LYS A 260 14.14 2.65 5.52
CA LYS A 260 14.39 1.63 4.50
C LYS A 260 13.30 0.56 4.53
N ASP A 261 13.21 -0.18 3.43
CA ASP A 261 12.26 -1.27 3.30
C ASP A 261 12.48 -2.32 4.41
N ASN A 262 11.39 -2.80 4.99
CA ASN A 262 11.41 -3.77 6.08
C ASN A 262 11.75 -5.21 5.64
N GLY A 263 12.08 -5.41 4.36
CA GLY A 263 12.43 -6.69 3.75
C GLY A 263 11.27 -7.36 3.02
N GLU A 264 10.07 -6.77 3.06
CA GLU A 264 8.92 -7.24 2.27
C GLU A 264 8.98 -6.77 0.82
N GLY A 265 9.70 -5.68 0.55
CA GLY A 265 10.01 -5.16 -0.78
C GLY A 265 8.88 -4.42 -1.50
N HIS A 266 7.69 -4.32 -0.88
CA HIS A 266 6.52 -3.68 -1.50
C HIS A 266 6.77 -2.18 -1.74
N GLY A 267 7.20 -1.42 -0.74
CA GLY A 267 7.51 0.00 -0.88
C GLY A 267 8.67 0.27 -1.83
N THR A 268 9.69 -0.59 -1.85
CA THR A 268 10.76 -0.54 -2.86
C THR A 268 10.23 -0.75 -4.29
N HIS A 269 9.29 -1.69 -4.47
CA HIS A 269 8.64 -1.94 -5.77
C HIS A 269 7.81 -0.73 -6.22
N VAL A 270 7.01 -0.18 -5.32
CA VAL A 270 6.22 1.05 -5.51
C VAL A 270 7.11 2.22 -5.92
N ALA A 271 8.20 2.48 -5.19
CA ALA A 271 9.12 3.58 -5.50
C ALA A 271 9.84 3.41 -6.86
N GLY A 272 10.14 2.16 -7.24
CA GLY A 272 10.73 1.84 -8.54
C GLY A 272 9.83 2.16 -9.72
N ILE A 273 8.51 1.95 -9.58
CA ILE A 273 7.53 2.32 -10.61
C ILE A 273 7.56 3.85 -10.80
N VAL A 274 7.69 4.61 -9.72
CA VAL A 274 7.76 6.07 -9.79
C VAL A 274 9.08 6.54 -10.41
N SER A 275 10.23 6.09 -9.92
CA SER A 275 11.49 6.84 -10.10
C SER A 275 12.74 6.04 -10.47
N ALA A 276 12.64 4.72 -10.68
CA ALA A 276 13.81 3.92 -11.00
C ALA A 276 14.53 4.44 -12.26
N TYR A 277 15.85 4.35 -12.26
CA TYR A 277 16.66 4.71 -13.43
C TYR A 277 17.91 3.84 -13.50
N GLY A 278 17.87 2.79 -14.33
CA GLY A 278 18.97 1.86 -14.49
C GLY A 278 18.53 0.57 -15.17
N GLY A 279 18.50 -0.53 -14.42
CA GLY A 279 17.99 -1.80 -14.95
C GLY A 279 16.51 -1.71 -15.34
N VAL A 280 15.67 -1.08 -14.51
CA VAL A 280 14.31 -0.68 -14.89
C VAL A 280 14.17 0.84 -14.84
N TYR A 281 13.22 1.37 -15.62
CA TYR A 281 12.93 2.80 -15.72
C TYR A 281 11.52 3.08 -15.19
N GLY A 282 11.43 3.94 -14.17
CA GLY A 282 10.18 4.48 -13.64
C GLY A 282 9.67 5.65 -14.47
N LEU A 283 8.43 6.08 -14.25
CA LEU A 283 7.81 7.12 -15.09
C LEU A 283 8.41 8.52 -14.86
N ALA A 284 8.82 8.81 -13.63
CA ALA A 284 9.32 10.10 -13.18
C ALA A 284 10.74 10.00 -12.61
N ALA A 285 11.64 9.31 -13.32
CA ALA A 285 13.05 9.30 -12.95
C ALA A 285 13.59 10.73 -12.77
N GLY A 286 14.26 11.00 -11.64
CA GLY A 286 14.81 12.33 -11.30
C GLY A 286 14.03 13.11 -10.24
N VAL A 287 12.80 12.70 -9.89
CA VAL A 287 12.09 13.28 -8.73
C VAL A 287 12.75 12.93 -7.40
N GLU A 288 12.52 13.76 -6.38
CA GLU A 288 12.97 13.49 -5.01
C GLU A 288 12.00 12.51 -4.33
N ILE A 289 12.43 11.26 -4.10
CA ILE A 289 11.63 10.27 -3.36
C ILE A 289 11.84 10.43 -1.86
N TYR A 290 10.74 10.56 -1.12
CA TYR A 290 10.70 10.53 0.33
C TYR A 290 10.03 9.23 0.80
N SER A 291 10.71 8.48 1.68
CA SER A 291 10.22 7.20 2.19
C SER A 291 9.56 7.35 3.56
N TYR A 292 8.28 7.04 3.67
CA TYR A 292 7.57 7.03 4.94
C TYR A 292 7.14 5.61 5.28
N ARG A 293 7.92 4.96 6.14
CA ARG A 293 7.65 3.57 6.54
C ARG A 293 6.56 3.54 7.61
N VAL A 294 5.44 2.89 7.31
CA VAL A 294 4.28 2.77 8.21
C VAL A 294 3.93 1.33 8.56
N PHE A 295 4.47 0.35 7.83
CA PHE A 295 4.28 -1.06 8.12
C PHE A 295 5.43 -1.60 8.98
N PRO A 296 5.13 -2.10 10.19
CA PRO A 296 6.05 -2.97 10.89
C PRO A 296 6.25 -4.27 10.10
N LYS A 297 7.34 -4.98 10.36
CA LYS A 297 7.60 -6.26 9.71
C LYS A 297 6.49 -7.28 10.00
N GLU A 298 5.93 -7.88 8.95
CA GLU A 298 4.90 -8.93 9.04
C GLU A 298 3.61 -8.49 9.78
N ALA A 299 3.33 -7.18 9.80
CA ALA A 299 2.15 -6.62 10.44
C ALA A 299 1.45 -5.56 9.56
N ASP A 300 0.21 -5.27 9.91
CA ASP A 300 -0.58 -4.20 9.27
C ASP A 300 -0.19 -2.82 9.83
N ALA A 301 -0.41 -1.77 9.05
CA ALA A 301 -0.05 -0.41 9.43
C ALA A 301 -1.12 0.21 10.34
N SER A 302 -0.71 0.78 11.48
CA SER A 302 -1.62 1.58 12.32
C SER A 302 -2.06 2.84 11.58
N ASN A 303 -3.33 3.21 11.69
CA ASN A 303 -3.83 4.50 11.22
C ASN A 303 -3.04 5.67 11.83
N PHE A 304 -2.53 5.53 13.05
CA PHE A 304 -1.66 6.53 13.66
C PHE A 304 -0.34 6.71 12.91
N TYR A 305 0.29 5.61 12.45
CA TYR A 305 1.54 5.66 11.69
C TYR A 305 1.33 6.33 10.32
N ILE A 306 0.19 6.06 9.68
CA ILE A 306 -0.17 6.70 8.41
C ILE A 306 -0.45 8.19 8.62
N MET A 307 -1.16 8.58 9.68
CA MET A 307 -1.35 9.99 10.05
C MET A 307 0.00 10.69 10.28
N LYS A 308 0.95 10.03 10.94
CA LYS A 308 2.30 10.55 11.19
C LYS A 308 3.08 10.74 9.89
N ALA A 309 2.99 9.78 8.97
CA ALA A 309 3.58 9.86 7.64
C ALA A 309 3.00 11.02 6.82
N LEU A 310 1.68 11.20 6.81
CA LEU A 310 1.03 12.33 6.14
C LEU A 310 1.49 13.67 6.72
N ALA A 311 1.58 13.78 8.05
CA ALA A 311 2.09 14.97 8.72
C ALA A 311 3.54 15.28 8.32
N GLN A 312 4.40 14.26 8.27
CA GLN A 312 5.79 14.41 7.86
C GLN A 312 5.91 14.77 6.37
N ALA A 313 5.10 14.17 5.50
CA ALA A 313 5.08 14.48 4.07
C ALA A 313 4.66 15.94 3.78
N ILE A 314 3.75 16.49 4.60
CA ILE A 314 3.40 17.92 4.55
C ILE A 314 4.60 18.77 4.97
N GLN A 315 5.27 18.40 6.06
CA GLN A 315 6.45 19.12 6.56
C GLN A 315 7.63 19.08 5.58
N ASP A 316 7.82 17.95 4.91
CA ASP A 316 8.84 17.78 3.86
C ASP A 316 8.41 18.42 2.52
N GLU A 317 7.24 19.05 2.48
CA GLU A 317 6.66 19.73 1.32
C GLU A 317 6.56 18.83 0.08
N CYS A 318 6.18 17.56 0.27
CA CYS A 318 5.89 16.65 -0.85
C CYS A 318 4.85 17.26 -1.79
N ASP A 319 5.01 17.11 -3.10
CA ASP A 319 4.02 17.59 -4.07
C ASP A 319 2.90 16.57 -4.32
N ILE A 320 3.29 15.30 -4.27
CA ILE A 320 2.39 14.16 -4.45
C ILE A 320 2.71 13.10 -3.40
N ILE A 321 1.69 12.45 -2.87
CA ILE A 321 1.81 11.34 -1.92
C ILE A 321 1.18 10.10 -2.54
N ASN A 322 1.91 8.98 -2.52
CA ASN A 322 1.42 7.66 -2.88
C ASN A 322 1.02 6.87 -1.64
N MET A 323 -0.21 6.36 -1.60
CA MET A 323 -0.69 5.42 -0.57
C MET A 323 -1.19 4.13 -1.24
N SER A 324 -0.34 3.11 -1.24
CA SER A 324 -0.63 1.77 -1.78
C SER A 324 -1.18 0.84 -0.69
N LEU A 325 -2.21 1.32 0.02
CA LEU A 325 -2.82 0.70 1.19
C LEU A 325 -4.31 1.00 1.27
N GLY A 326 -5.06 0.21 2.03
CA GLY A 326 -6.49 0.46 2.22
C GLY A 326 -7.15 -0.42 3.29
N GLU A 327 -8.36 -0.02 3.65
CA GLU A 327 -9.30 -0.77 4.49
C GLU A 327 -10.75 -0.41 4.10
N SER A 328 -11.71 -1.24 4.50
CA SER A 328 -13.14 -1.08 4.20
C SER A 328 -13.81 0.09 4.93
N GLU A 329 -13.35 0.44 6.13
CA GLU A 329 -13.96 1.48 6.95
C GLU A 329 -13.31 2.85 6.76
N THR A 330 -14.12 3.90 6.79
CA THR A 330 -13.63 5.29 6.84
C THR A 330 -12.87 5.57 8.14
N ASP A 331 -11.90 6.48 8.06
CA ASP A 331 -11.12 6.96 9.20
C ASP A 331 -11.04 8.48 9.23
N GLU A 332 -11.55 9.07 10.31
CA GLU A 332 -11.60 10.52 10.50
C GLU A 332 -10.19 11.14 10.64
N GLY A 333 -9.25 10.43 11.26
CA GLY A 333 -7.88 10.90 11.47
C GLY A 333 -7.15 11.01 10.14
N ILE A 334 -7.24 9.96 9.33
CA ILE A 334 -6.67 9.94 7.97
C ILE A 334 -7.33 10.98 7.08
N SER A 335 -8.67 11.08 7.08
CA SER A 335 -9.40 12.10 6.31
C SER A 335 -8.95 13.52 6.69
N SER A 336 -8.74 13.78 7.98
CA SER A 336 -8.28 15.08 8.48
C SER A 336 -6.88 15.43 7.98
N TYR A 337 -5.96 14.46 7.91
CA TYR A 337 -4.60 14.69 7.40
C TYR A 337 -4.52 14.75 5.87
N ILE A 338 -5.33 13.98 5.14
CA ILE A 338 -5.46 14.14 3.67
C ILE A 338 -5.99 15.53 3.33
N LYS A 339 -7.00 16.01 4.07
CA LYS A 339 -7.50 17.38 3.90
C LYS A 339 -6.41 18.43 4.15
N GLN A 340 -5.51 18.21 5.10
CA GLN A 340 -4.39 19.12 5.34
C GLN A 340 -3.34 19.08 4.23
N ALA A 341 -3.02 17.89 3.71
CA ALA A 341 -2.14 17.75 2.56
C ALA A 341 -2.71 18.52 1.36
N TYR A 342 -4.00 18.34 1.06
CA TYR A 342 -4.69 19.10 0.02
C TYR A 342 -4.66 20.61 0.28
N ASN A 343 -4.93 21.05 1.51
CA ASN A 343 -4.85 22.46 1.89
C ASN A 343 -3.43 23.04 1.79
N ALA A 344 -2.39 22.21 1.84
CA ALA A 344 -0.99 22.56 1.62
C ALA A 344 -0.58 22.43 0.13
N GLY A 345 -1.53 22.21 -0.78
CA GLY A 345 -1.28 22.09 -2.21
C GLY A 345 -0.64 20.75 -2.62
N ILE A 346 -0.95 19.67 -1.89
CA ILE A 346 -0.40 18.32 -2.10
C ILE A 346 -1.52 17.38 -2.55
N LEU A 347 -1.27 16.54 -3.56
CA LEU A 347 -2.22 15.52 -4.00
C LEU A 347 -1.91 14.16 -3.39
N CYS A 348 -2.92 13.49 -2.84
CA CYS A 348 -2.82 12.12 -2.32
C CYS A 348 -3.44 11.13 -3.31
N PHE A 349 -2.64 10.25 -3.89
CA PHE A 349 -3.09 9.16 -4.73
C PHE A 349 -3.20 7.89 -3.90
N CYS A 350 -4.31 7.17 -4.06
CA CYS A 350 -4.68 6.04 -3.21
C CYS A 350 -5.13 4.86 -4.07
N ALA A 351 -4.63 3.67 -3.75
CA ALA A 351 -5.03 2.44 -4.41
C ALA A 351 -6.49 2.07 -4.08
N ASN A 352 -7.29 1.69 -5.10
CA ASN A 352 -8.70 1.34 -4.90
C ASN A 352 -8.94 0.11 -4.00
N GLY A 353 -7.96 -0.79 -3.87
CA GLY A 353 -8.12 -2.08 -3.19
C GLY A 353 -8.30 -3.25 -4.17
N ASN A 354 -8.21 -4.49 -3.65
CA ASN A 354 -8.08 -5.71 -4.45
C ASN A 354 -9.08 -6.82 -4.05
N ASP A 355 -10.31 -6.45 -3.69
CA ASP A 355 -11.33 -7.35 -3.13
C ASP A 355 -12.29 -7.88 -4.22
N ASP A 356 -11.74 -8.36 -5.34
CA ASP A 356 -12.48 -9.04 -6.42
C ASP A 356 -13.71 -8.26 -6.93
N ARG A 357 -13.51 -7.00 -7.34
CA ARG A 357 -14.60 -6.05 -7.69
C ARG A 357 -15.40 -5.54 -6.49
N GLY A 358 -14.80 -5.55 -5.31
CA GLY A 358 -15.34 -4.88 -4.14
C GLY A 358 -15.48 -3.38 -4.34
N THR A 359 -16.05 -2.73 -3.33
CA THR A 359 -16.17 -1.27 -3.27
C THR A 359 -14.81 -0.62 -3.10
N VAL A 360 -14.62 0.57 -3.65
CA VAL A 360 -13.38 1.35 -3.47
C VAL A 360 -13.08 1.51 -1.97
N SER A 361 -11.89 1.06 -1.56
CA SER A 361 -11.42 1.10 -0.18
C SER A 361 -11.13 2.52 0.27
N PHE A 362 -11.16 2.76 1.58
CA PHE A 362 -10.63 3.99 2.16
C PHE A 362 -9.09 3.85 2.32
N PRO A 363 -8.27 4.88 2.06
CA PRO A 363 -8.63 6.27 1.79
C PRO A 363 -8.94 6.64 0.33
N ALA A 364 -8.91 5.70 -0.62
CA ALA A 364 -9.19 6.01 -2.03
C ALA A 364 -10.59 6.58 -2.24
N ASN A 365 -11.60 6.08 -1.53
CA ASN A 365 -12.98 6.60 -1.61
C ASN A 365 -13.22 7.96 -0.92
N TYR A 366 -12.19 8.58 -0.33
CA TYR A 366 -12.29 9.92 0.23
C TYR A 366 -12.19 10.97 -0.88
N SER A 367 -13.11 11.94 -0.92
CA SER A 367 -13.25 12.87 -2.06
C SER A 367 -12.06 13.82 -2.33
N LEU A 368 -11.08 13.90 -1.42
CA LEU A 368 -9.83 14.64 -1.64
C LEU A 368 -8.65 13.74 -2.01
N SER A 369 -8.85 12.43 -2.04
CA SER A 369 -7.91 11.47 -2.62
C SER A 369 -8.14 11.38 -4.13
N VAL A 370 -7.10 10.96 -4.85
CA VAL A 370 -7.21 10.48 -6.23
C VAL A 370 -7.22 8.96 -6.21
N ALA A 371 -8.37 8.36 -6.52
CA ALA A 371 -8.59 6.92 -6.46
C ALA A 371 -8.11 6.23 -7.75
N VAL A 372 -7.24 5.22 -7.62
CA VAL A 372 -6.62 4.54 -8.77
C VAL A 372 -6.99 3.05 -8.82
N SER A 373 -7.69 2.65 -9.88
CA SER A 373 -7.98 1.24 -10.19
C SER A 373 -6.85 0.59 -11.01
N ALA A 374 -6.81 -0.74 -11.03
CA ALA A 374 -5.78 -1.50 -11.73
C ALA A 374 -6.29 -2.09 -13.05
N MET A 375 -5.55 -1.82 -14.13
CA MET A 375 -5.75 -2.43 -15.43
C MET A 375 -4.55 -3.31 -15.82
N GLY A 376 -4.78 -4.24 -16.75
CA GLY A 376 -3.75 -5.06 -17.36
C GLY A 376 -3.95 -5.22 -18.86
N ARG A 377 -2.89 -5.63 -19.56
CA ARG A 377 -2.93 -5.89 -20.99
C ARG A 377 -2.51 -7.32 -21.31
N LYS A 378 -3.21 -7.98 -22.23
CA LYS A 378 -2.81 -9.29 -22.73
C LYS A 378 -1.48 -9.19 -23.48
N ASN A 379 -0.65 -10.23 -23.40
CA ASN A 379 0.67 -10.31 -24.05
C ASN A 379 1.74 -9.36 -23.47
N THR A 380 1.53 -8.77 -22.29
CA THR A 380 2.55 -8.02 -21.55
C THR A 380 3.01 -8.78 -20.30
N PHE A 381 2.80 -10.09 -20.29
CA PHE A 381 3.35 -11.06 -19.34
C PHE A 381 3.48 -12.41 -20.08
N PRO A 382 4.44 -13.27 -19.71
CA PRO A 382 4.62 -14.57 -20.36
C PRO A 382 3.38 -15.47 -20.24
N LYS A 383 3.27 -16.44 -21.16
CA LYS A 383 2.22 -17.47 -21.06
C LYS A 383 2.46 -18.35 -19.84
N ASN A 384 1.38 -18.86 -19.26
CA ASN A 384 1.43 -19.75 -18.08
C ASN A 384 2.03 -19.08 -16.83
N THR A 385 1.91 -17.77 -16.69
CA THR A 385 2.16 -17.07 -15.42
C THR A 385 0.85 -16.80 -14.70
N VAL A 386 0.94 -16.45 -13.40
CA VAL A 386 -0.22 -16.20 -12.52
C VAL A 386 -1.17 -15.14 -13.06
N GLN A 387 -0.66 -14.16 -13.81
CA GLN A 387 -1.44 -13.12 -14.47
C GLN A 387 -2.44 -13.65 -15.49
N THR A 388 -2.21 -14.85 -16.03
CA THR A 388 -3.17 -15.50 -16.95
C THR A 388 -4.54 -15.70 -16.30
N GLY A 389 -4.59 -15.96 -14.98
CA GLY A 389 -5.83 -16.16 -14.23
C GLY A 389 -6.62 -14.87 -13.96
N ILE A 390 -5.96 -13.70 -14.08
CA ILE A 390 -6.49 -12.36 -13.75
C ILE A 390 -7.27 -11.75 -14.94
N VAL A 391 -7.02 -12.25 -16.15
CA VAL A 391 -7.61 -11.72 -17.38
C VAL A 391 -9.12 -12.03 -17.43
N LYS A 392 -9.94 -11.03 -17.12
CA LYS A 392 -11.40 -11.12 -17.16
C LYS A 392 -12.02 -9.84 -17.72
N SER A 393 -13.28 -9.92 -18.13
CA SER A 393 -14.08 -8.72 -18.43
C SER A 393 -14.21 -7.80 -17.20
N PRO A 394 -14.41 -6.48 -17.38
CA PRO A 394 -14.62 -5.79 -18.65
C PRO A 394 -13.34 -5.58 -19.47
N TYR A 395 -13.51 -5.52 -20.79
CA TYR A 395 -12.46 -5.17 -21.75
C TYR A 395 -12.71 -3.78 -22.31
N GLY A 396 -11.64 -3.04 -22.59
CA GLY A 396 -11.71 -1.68 -23.10
C GLY A 396 -12.12 -1.63 -24.57
N THR A 397 -11.92 -0.47 -25.20
CA THR A 397 -12.03 -0.31 -26.65
C THR A 397 -11.07 -1.26 -27.36
N ASP A 398 -9.81 -1.29 -26.94
CA ASP A 398 -8.89 -2.38 -27.28
C ASP A 398 -9.18 -3.60 -26.39
N LYS A 399 -9.55 -4.72 -27.02
CA LYS A 399 -9.91 -5.98 -26.33
C LYS A 399 -8.73 -6.74 -25.74
N ALA A 400 -7.50 -6.26 -25.96
CA ALA A 400 -6.34 -6.70 -25.21
C ALA A 400 -6.25 -6.05 -23.82
N ASN A 401 -6.87 -4.88 -23.62
CA ASN A 401 -6.92 -4.20 -22.32
C ASN A 401 -8.09 -4.71 -21.49
N PHE A 402 -7.83 -4.99 -20.22
CA PHE A 402 -8.81 -5.45 -19.24
C PHE A 402 -8.61 -4.73 -17.92
N ILE A 403 -9.68 -4.56 -17.14
CA ILE A 403 -9.52 -4.21 -15.73
C ILE A 403 -9.15 -5.49 -14.99
N ALA A 404 -8.15 -5.46 -14.12
CA ALA A 404 -7.70 -6.63 -13.38
C ALA A 404 -8.81 -7.15 -12.46
N ASP A 405 -9.10 -8.46 -12.43
CA ASP A 405 -10.28 -9.01 -11.74
C ASP A 405 -10.36 -8.68 -10.24
N PHE A 406 -9.20 -8.63 -9.57
CA PHE A 406 -9.08 -8.22 -8.19
C PHE A 406 -9.45 -6.74 -7.95
N SER A 407 -9.30 -5.84 -8.93
CA SER A 407 -9.40 -4.39 -8.69
C SER A 407 -10.79 -4.02 -8.19
N ASN A 408 -10.85 -3.35 -7.05
CA ASN A 408 -12.05 -2.68 -6.57
C ASN A 408 -12.46 -1.57 -7.53
N ILE A 409 -13.77 -1.34 -7.59
CA ILE A 409 -14.44 -0.47 -8.56
C ILE A 409 -15.58 0.27 -7.88
N GLY A 410 -15.99 1.39 -8.48
CA GLY A 410 -17.03 2.24 -7.89
C GLY A 410 -17.05 3.62 -8.49
N ALA A 411 -18.07 4.39 -8.16
CA ALA A 411 -18.25 5.77 -8.62
C ALA A 411 -17.16 6.72 -8.08
N GLU A 412 -16.47 6.30 -7.03
CA GLU A 412 -15.34 6.98 -6.41
C GLU A 412 -14.03 6.79 -7.18
N THR A 413 -13.98 5.93 -8.21
CA THR A 413 -12.77 5.75 -9.03
C THR A 413 -12.51 6.98 -9.89
N ASP A 414 -11.31 7.57 -9.79
CA ASP A 414 -10.91 8.71 -10.60
C ASP A 414 -10.14 8.31 -11.86
N LEU A 415 -9.21 7.35 -11.70
CA LEU A 415 -8.26 6.94 -12.72
C LEU A 415 -8.11 5.42 -12.77
N THR A 416 -7.59 4.91 -13.89
CA THR A 416 -6.99 3.58 -13.99
C THR A 416 -5.54 3.66 -14.44
N ALA A 417 -4.72 2.71 -14.03
CA ALA A 417 -3.33 2.61 -14.46
C ALA A 417 -2.85 1.14 -14.50
N PRO A 418 -1.72 0.85 -15.18
CA PRO A 418 -1.17 -0.50 -15.26
C PRO A 418 -0.82 -1.06 -13.88
N GLY A 419 -1.46 -2.16 -13.50
CA GLY A 419 -1.28 -2.82 -12.20
C GLY A 419 -1.16 -4.35 -12.29
N VAL A 420 -0.94 -4.90 -13.48
CA VAL A 420 -0.82 -6.36 -13.71
C VAL A 420 0.51 -6.68 -14.38
N GLY A 421 1.28 -7.59 -13.76
CA GLY A 421 2.56 -8.07 -14.25
C GLY A 421 3.65 -7.01 -14.23
N ILE A 422 3.64 -6.11 -13.25
CA ILE A 422 4.52 -4.93 -13.22
C ILE A 422 5.89 -5.32 -12.67
N ILE A 423 6.94 -5.11 -13.46
CA ILE A 423 8.33 -5.32 -13.06
C ILE A 423 8.83 -4.06 -12.38
N SER A 424 9.42 -4.18 -11.20
CA SER A 424 10.04 -3.06 -10.51
C SER A 424 11.17 -3.51 -9.60
N THR A 425 11.84 -2.54 -8.99
CA THR A 425 12.93 -2.72 -8.04
C THR A 425 12.45 -3.46 -6.79
N PHE A 426 13.33 -4.25 -6.20
CA PHE A 426 13.11 -5.00 -4.96
C PHE A 426 14.37 -4.87 -4.10
N PRO A 427 14.33 -4.99 -2.76
CA PRO A 427 15.54 -4.89 -1.94
C PRO A 427 16.69 -5.80 -2.43
N ASP A 428 17.92 -5.43 -2.06
CA ASP A 428 19.16 -6.15 -2.39
C ASP A 428 19.50 -6.21 -3.89
N ASP A 429 19.24 -5.13 -4.63
CA ASP A 429 19.50 -5.00 -6.07
C ASP A 429 18.78 -6.02 -6.96
N LEU A 430 17.65 -6.53 -6.45
CA LEU A 430 16.79 -7.48 -7.14
C LEU A 430 15.63 -6.77 -7.85
N TYR A 431 14.93 -7.53 -8.69
CA TYR A 431 13.68 -7.10 -9.32
C TYR A 431 12.59 -8.12 -9.01
N ALA A 432 11.36 -7.64 -8.90
CA ALA A 432 10.19 -8.47 -8.64
C ALA A 432 9.03 -8.08 -9.56
N ILE A 433 8.10 -9.02 -9.71
CA ILE A 433 6.84 -8.82 -10.43
C ILE A 433 5.72 -8.78 -9.40
N MET A 434 4.91 -7.74 -9.43
CA MET A 434 3.74 -7.62 -8.55
C MET A 434 2.50 -7.23 -9.33
N ASP A 435 1.37 -7.66 -8.78
CA ASP A 435 0.01 -7.36 -9.24
C ASP A 435 -0.74 -6.65 -8.11
N GLY A 436 -1.50 -5.60 -8.46
CA GLY A 436 -2.32 -4.89 -7.49
C GLY A 436 -2.65 -3.46 -7.89
N THR A 437 -3.68 -2.91 -7.27
CA THR A 437 -3.89 -1.45 -7.25
C THR A 437 -2.72 -0.73 -6.58
N SER A 438 -1.96 -1.41 -5.71
CA SER A 438 -0.64 -0.96 -5.22
C SER A 438 0.38 -0.64 -6.29
N MET A 439 0.30 -1.24 -7.48
CA MET A 439 1.22 -1.00 -8.60
C MET A 439 0.63 0.02 -9.58
N ALA A 440 -0.70 0.04 -9.72
CA ALA A 440 -1.39 1.05 -10.52
C ALA A 440 -1.27 2.46 -9.91
N CYS A 441 -1.42 2.58 -8.58
CA CYS A 441 -1.29 3.85 -7.87
C CYS A 441 0.04 4.58 -8.14
N PRO A 442 1.22 3.95 -7.96
CA PRO A 442 2.50 4.59 -8.27
C PRO A 442 2.72 4.83 -9.76
N ALA A 443 2.08 4.06 -10.65
CA ALA A 443 2.09 4.36 -12.08
C ALA A 443 1.36 5.68 -12.37
N ALA A 444 0.18 5.89 -11.78
CA ALA A 444 -0.53 7.16 -11.88
C ALA A 444 0.24 8.31 -11.23
N VAL A 445 0.85 8.10 -10.05
CA VAL A 445 1.70 9.09 -9.36
C VAL A 445 2.90 9.48 -10.21
N GLY A 446 3.61 8.50 -10.79
CA GLY A 446 4.76 8.75 -11.64
C GLY A 446 4.38 9.54 -12.90
N MET A 447 3.28 9.18 -13.56
CA MET A 447 2.80 9.94 -14.73
C MET A 447 2.37 11.36 -14.32
N ALA A 448 1.66 11.50 -13.21
CA ALA A 448 1.25 12.82 -12.70
C ALA A 448 2.46 13.70 -12.37
N ALA A 449 3.47 13.15 -11.67
CA ALA A 449 4.71 13.85 -11.36
C ALA A 449 5.42 14.31 -12.63
N ARG A 450 5.51 13.46 -13.66
CA ARG A 450 6.12 13.84 -14.94
C ARG A 450 5.37 14.97 -15.64
N LEU A 451 4.05 14.87 -15.74
CA LEU A 451 3.21 15.91 -16.37
C LEU A 451 3.33 17.25 -15.63
N LEU A 452 3.34 17.21 -14.30
CA LEU A 452 3.44 18.39 -13.44
C LEU A 452 4.83 19.02 -13.48
N ALA A 453 5.90 18.22 -13.56
CA ALA A 453 7.25 18.73 -13.76
C ALA A 453 7.40 19.51 -15.08
N GLY A 454 6.63 19.16 -16.11
CA GLY A 454 6.52 19.90 -17.37
C GLY A 454 5.71 21.20 -17.29
N ASN A 455 5.09 21.51 -16.15
CA ASN A 455 4.27 22.71 -15.94
C ASN A 455 4.81 23.57 -14.77
N PRO A 456 5.86 24.38 -14.99
CA PRO A 456 6.49 25.16 -13.94
C PRO A 456 5.58 26.24 -13.35
N GLU A 457 4.56 26.70 -14.09
CA GLU A 457 3.62 27.72 -13.62
C GLU A 457 2.75 27.17 -12.47
N ILE A 458 2.19 25.97 -12.64
CA ILE A 458 1.43 25.29 -11.57
C ILE A 458 2.34 24.98 -10.39
N MET A 459 3.56 24.51 -10.66
CA MET A 459 4.49 24.12 -9.60
C MET A 459 5.00 25.32 -8.80
N ALA A 460 5.00 26.53 -9.37
CA ALA A 460 5.37 27.77 -8.72
C ALA A 460 4.23 28.44 -7.92
N LEU A 461 3.00 27.93 -8.01
CA LEU A 461 1.88 28.45 -7.21
C LEU A 461 2.18 28.31 -5.71
N PRO A 462 1.66 29.22 -4.87
CA PRO A 462 1.73 29.07 -3.42
C PRO A 462 1.20 27.72 -2.96
N ARG A 463 1.86 27.10 -1.97
CA ARG A 463 1.49 25.80 -1.39
C ARG A 463 0.21 25.91 -0.56
N ALA A 464 -0.91 25.98 -1.26
CA ALA A 464 -2.26 26.14 -0.73
C ALA A 464 -3.24 25.28 -1.55
N SER A 465 -4.50 25.14 -1.09
CA SER A 465 -5.53 24.33 -1.79
C SER A 465 -5.70 24.71 -3.26
N ALA A 466 -5.60 26.00 -3.61
CA ALA A 466 -5.70 26.47 -4.99
C ALA A 466 -4.64 25.84 -5.93
N ARG A 467 -3.46 25.50 -5.40
CA ARG A 467 -2.44 24.77 -6.17
C ARG A 467 -2.90 23.33 -6.45
N ALA A 468 -3.43 22.63 -5.45
CA ALA A 468 -3.95 21.28 -5.64
C ALA A 468 -5.10 21.26 -6.66
N ASP A 469 -5.96 22.28 -6.65
CA ASP A 469 -7.03 22.45 -7.65
C ASP A 469 -6.49 22.60 -9.07
N GLU A 470 -5.52 23.48 -9.28
CA GLU A 470 -4.92 23.66 -10.62
C GLU A 470 -4.13 22.43 -11.07
N MET A 471 -3.46 21.72 -10.16
CA MET A 471 -2.82 20.42 -10.45
C MET A 471 -3.86 19.40 -10.95
N LEU A 472 -4.96 19.21 -10.22
CA LEU A 472 -6.02 18.26 -10.61
C LEU A 472 -6.70 18.65 -11.92
N LYS A 473 -6.99 19.94 -12.11
CA LYS A 473 -7.58 20.47 -13.33
C LYS A 473 -6.66 20.22 -14.52
N TYR A 474 -5.37 20.52 -14.41
CA TYR A 474 -4.39 20.24 -15.45
C TYR A 474 -4.27 18.75 -15.74
N LEU A 475 -4.07 17.92 -14.73
CA LEU A 475 -4.01 16.46 -14.89
C LEU A 475 -5.27 15.93 -15.56
N SER A 476 -6.45 16.48 -15.26
CA SER A 476 -7.71 16.06 -15.87
C SER A 476 -7.78 16.25 -17.39
N THR A 477 -6.99 17.19 -17.93
CA THR A 477 -6.85 17.39 -19.38
C THR A 477 -5.96 16.35 -20.05
N LYS A 478 -5.22 15.57 -19.26
CA LYS A 478 -4.26 14.54 -19.71
C LYS A 478 -4.78 13.12 -19.54
N ILE A 479 -6.05 12.96 -19.18
CA ILE A 479 -6.69 11.65 -19.00
C ILE A 479 -7.41 11.26 -20.29
N GLN A 480 -7.19 10.02 -20.74
CA GLN A 480 -7.90 9.44 -21.86
C GLN A 480 -8.64 8.18 -21.41
N SER A 481 -9.94 8.08 -21.73
CA SER A 481 -10.72 6.87 -21.49
C SER A 481 -10.21 5.72 -22.36
N LEU A 482 -10.09 4.54 -21.76
CA LEU A 482 -9.74 3.30 -22.44
C LEU A 482 -10.98 2.49 -22.81
N GLY A 483 -12.19 2.98 -22.50
CA GLY A 483 -13.47 2.40 -22.89
C GLY A 483 -13.99 1.33 -21.94
N PHE A 484 -13.58 1.36 -20.67
CA PHE A 484 -14.08 0.44 -19.64
C PHE A 484 -15.39 0.92 -19.00
N GLY A 485 -15.64 2.23 -19.03
CA GLY A 485 -16.76 2.88 -18.37
C GLY A 485 -16.40 3.41 -16.98
N ALA A 486 -17.09 4.48 -16.56
CA ALA A 486 -16.67 5.32 -15.43
C ALA A 486 -16.50 4.56 -14.11
N ASN A 487 -17.34 3.56 -13.83
CA ASN A 487 -17.22 2.77 -12.59
C ASN A 487 -15.90 1.99 -12.50
N TYR A 488 -15.25 1.70 -13.62
CA TYR A 488 -14.05 0.88 -13.68
C TYR A 488 -12.76 1.71 -13.81
N GLU A 489 -12.81 2.77 -14.61
CA GLU A 489 -11.62 3.56 -14.94
C GLU A 489 -11.72 5.03 -14.52
N GLY A 490 -12.82 5.44 -13.91
CA GLY A 490 -13.12 6.85 -13.67
C GLY A 490 -13.12 7.60 -15.00
N LYS A 491 -12.21 8.57 -15.14
CA LYS A 491 -11.99 9.31 -16.39
C LYS A 491 -11.11 8.56 -17.40
N GLY A 492 -10.37 7.54 -16.96
CA GLY A 492 -9.42 6.79 -17.79
C GLY A 492 -8.00 6.81 -17.24
N MET A 493 -7.02 6.80 -18.13
CA MET A 493 -5.59 6.73 -17.79
C MET A 493 -4.86 8.03 -18.15
N LEU A 494 -3.93 8.46 -17.30
CA LEU A 494 -3.03 9.60 -17.58
C LEU A 494 -2.05 9.22 -18.70
N LEU A 495 -1.88 10.09 -19.70
CA LEU A 495 -0.97 9.90 -20.81
C LEU A 495 -0.25 11.22 -21.14
N GLU A 496 0.97 11.15 -21.69
CA GLU A 496 1.57 12.32 -22.36
C GLU A 496 0.81 12.64 -23.66
N ASP A 497 0.81 13.91 -24.08
CA ASP A 497 0.29 14.27 -25.41
C ASP A 497 1.16 13.57 -26.48
N LYS A 498 0.52 13.03 -27.51
CA LYS A 498 1.18 12.33 -28.62
C LYS A 498 1.91 13.27 -29.57
#